data_AF-A0A0N4ZK62-F1
#
_entry.id   AF-A0A0N4ZK62-F1
#
_cell.length_a   1.000
_cell.length_b   1.000
_cell.length_c   1.000
_cell.angle_alpha   90.00
_cell.angle_beta   90.00
_cell.angle_gamma   90.00
#
_symmetry.space_group_name_H-M   'P 1'
#
loop_
_entity.id
_entity.type
_entity.pdbx_description
1 polymer ?
#
loop_
_entity_poly.entity_id
_entity_poly.type
_entity_poly.pdbx_seq_one_letter_code
_entity_poly.pdbx_strand_id
1 'polypeptide(L)'
;MIGETACKRLRKKNEFKFLNKCENEPDFSLIQCCQTCGGETAPQRHKKLFSEGTLSKNCFDRHSPKFCEKFLLHKDNWATSSWSCSGEYAHIAFRICRKSCSFCRRDAYDTNDGTVYKPKRCGSLTPAKIKYFDDDKEIEELEKNF
;
A
#
# COMPACT_ATOMS: atom_id res chain seq x y z
N MET A 1 0.55 9.44 8.08
CA MET A 1 0.74 9.88 6.67
C MET A 1 0.80 11.41 6.64
N ILE A 2 1.46 12.02 5.65
CA ILE A 2 1.41 13.48 5.50
C ILE A 2 0.00 13.83 5.02
N GLY A 3 -0.71 14.71 5.73
CA GLY A 3 -2.05 15.14 5.30
C GLY A 3 -1.99 15.90 3.97
N GLU A 4 -3.07 15.87 3.19
CA GLU A 4 -3.14 16.54 1.88
C GLU A 4 -2.76 18.02 1.96
N THR A 5 -3.22 18.73 3.00
CA THR A 5 -2.85 20.12 3.26
C THR A 5 -1.34 20.32 3.42
N ALA A 6 -0.66 19.39 4.08
CA ALA A 6 0.79 19.44 4.23
C ALA A 6 1.52 19.15 2.90
N CYS A 7 1.03 18.21 2.09
CA CYS A 7 1.56 17.98 0.74
C CYS A 7 1.38 19.22 -0.17
N LYS A 8 0.23 19.88 -0.13
CA LYS A 8 -0.02 21.14 -0.85
C LYS A 8 0.95 22.25 -0.39
N ARG A 9 1.19 22.36 0.91
CA ARG A 9 2.17 23.32 1.48
C ARG A 9 3.60 23.00 1.03
N LEU A 10 3.99 21.72 1.02
CA LEU A 10 5.30 21.29 0.52
C LEU A 10 5.49 21.65 -0.95
N ARG A 11 4.48 21.44 -1.79
CA ARG A 11 4.50 21.84 -3.20
C ARG A 11 4.63 23.34 -3.38
N LYS A 12 3.84 24.14 -2.63
CA LYS A 12 3.92 25.61 -2.68
C LYS A 12 5.27 26.16 -2.22
N LYS A 13 5.91 25.52 -1.23
CA LYS A 13 7.20 25.95 -0.70
C LYS A 13 8.33 25.76 -1.72
N ASN A 14 8.35 24.63 -2.43
CA ASN A 14 9.33 24.37 -3.48
C ASN A 14 8.77 23.29 -4.42
N GLU A 15 8.24 23.74 -5.56
CA GLU A 15 7.59 22.87 -6.53
C GLU A 15 8.57 21.87 -7.15
N PHE A 16 9.77 22.33 -7.55
CA PHE A 16 10.78 21.47 -8.16
C PHE A 16 11.17 20.31 -7.25
N LYS A 17 11.47 20.59 -5.97
CA LYS A 17 11.82 19.55 -4.99
C LYS A 17 10.65 18.62 -4.72
N PHE A 18 9.42 19.14 -4.69
CA PHE A 18 8.22 18.33 -4.51
C PHE A 18 8.02 17.36 -5.68
N LEU A 19 8.09 17.85 -6.93
CA LEU A 19 7.97 17.03 -8.13
C LEU A 19 9.09 15.99 -8.21
N ASN A 20 10.33 16.36 -7.86
CA ASN A 20 11.42 15.40 -7.80
C ASN A 20 11.15 14.24 -6.83
N LYS A 21 10.49 14.50 -5.69
CA LYS A 21 10.07 13.44 -4.76
C LYS A 21 8.93 12.59 -5.33
N CYS A 22 7.97 13.19 -6.03
CA CYS A 22 6.93 12.44 -6.73
C CYS A 22 7.52 11.48 -7.78
N GLU A 23 8.61 11.86 -8.45
CA GLU A 23 9.21 11.03 -9.50
C GLU A 23 10.18 9.97 -8.99
N ASN A 24 10.81 10.18 -7.83
CA ASN A 24 11.94 9.36 -7.39
C ASN A 24 11.77 8.67 -6.03
N GLU A 25 10.80 9.08 -5.20
CA GLU A 25 10.62 8.52 -3.86
C GLU A 25 9.29 7.74 -3.77
N PRO A 26 9.30 6.39 -3.76
CA PRO A 26 8.07 5.59 -3.80
C PRO A 26 7.11 5.85 -2.64
N ASP A 27 7.61 5.94 -1.40
CA ASP A 27 6.74 6.23 -0.25
C ASP A 27 6.12 7.63 -0.36
N PHE A 28 6.88 8.61 -0.84
CA PHE A 28 6.35 9.96 -1.03
C PHE A 28 5.29 10.00 -2.14
N SER A 29 5.62 9.41 -3.28
CA SER A 29 4.85 9.42 -4.53
C SER A 29 3.57 8.59 -4.50
N LEU A 30 3.62 7.43 -3.84
CA LEU A 30 2.55 6.42 -3.91
C LEU A 30 1.75 6.32 -2.60
N ILE A 31 2.29 6.82 -1.49
CA ILE A 31 1.65 6.73 -0.17
C ILE A 31 1.43 8.12 0.46
N GLN A 32 2.48 8.90 0.72
CA GLN A 32 2.37 10.12 1.53
C GLN A 32 1.63 11.26 0.84
N CYS A 33 2.05 11.60 -0.38
CA CYS A 33 1.55 12.76 -1.12
C CYS A 33 0.93 12.36 -2.46
N CYS A 34 0.47 11.11 -2.54
CA CYS A 34 0.01 10.49 -3.77
C CYS A 34 -1.02 11.33 -4.54
N GLN A 35 -2.03 11.88 -3.84
CA GLN A 35 -3.02 12.76 -4.44
C GLN A 35 -2.42 14.06 -5.00
N THR A 36 -1.54 14.69 -4.23
CA THR A 36 -0.90 15.95 -4.66
C THR A 36 0.14 15.74 -5.76
N CYS A 37 0.72 14.54 -5.88
CA CYS A 37 1.58 14.12 -6.97
C CYS A 37 0.81 13.80 -8.28
N GLY A 38 -0.53 13.75 -8.24
CA GLY A 38 -1.38 13.34 -9.37
C GLY A 38 -1.93 11.94 -9.13
N GLY A 39 -3.14 11.87 -8.56
CA GLY A 39 -3.73 10.60 -8.13
C GLY A 39 -3.89 9.56 -9.25
N GLU A 40 -4.35 10.04 -10.40
CA GLU A 40 -4.62 9.24 -11.60
C GLU A 40 -3.34 8.72 -12.27
N THR A 41 -2.22 9.42 -12.09
CA THR A 41 -0.93 9.06 -12.67
C THR A 41 -0.09 8.16 -11.76
N ALA A 42 -0.64 7.70 -10.63
CA ALA A 42 0.03 6.80 -9.70
C ALA A 42 0.46 5.46 -10.34
N PRO A 43 -0.34 4.79 -11.19
CA PRO A 43 0.08 3.56 -11.87
C PRO A 43 1.33 3.77 -12.75
N GLN A 44 1.38 4.88 -13.50
CA GLN A 44 2.49 5.22 -14.38
C GLN A 44 3.76 5.51 -13.56
N ARG A 45 3.62 6.25 -12.46
CA ARG A 45 4.74 6.50 -11.53
C ARG A 45 5.22 5.22 -10.88
N HIS A 46 4.33 4.29 -10.49
CA HIS A 46 4.71 2.99 -9.96
C HIS A 46 5.54 2.20 -10.98
N LYS A 47 5.05 2.07 -12.22
CA LYS A 47 5.78 1.40 -13.32
C LYS A 47 7.16 2.00 -13.55
N LYS A 48 7.29 3.33 -13.45
CA LYS A 48 8.57 4.04 -13.56
C LYS A 48 9.50 3.77 -12.38
N LEU A 49 9.00 3.88 -11.14
CA LEU A 49 9.76 3.67 -9.91
C LEU A 49 10.26 2.22 -9.77
N PHE A 50 9.51 1.26 -10.30
CA PHE A 50 9.82 -0.17 -10.28
C PHE A 50 10.03 -0.74 -11.69
N SER A 51 10.61 0.05 -12.59
CA SER A 51 10.88 -0.35 -13.97
C SER A 51 11.73 -1.61 -14.08
N GLU A 52 12.55 -1.93 -13.07
CA GLU A 52 13.36 -3.15 -12.97
C GLU A 52 12.73 -4.23 -12.08
N GLY A 53 11.50 -4.01 -11.59
CA GLY A 53 10.80 -4.94 -10.71
C GLY A 53 11.51 -5.12 -9.36
N THR A 54 11.80 -6.37 -9.00
CA THR A 54 12.49 -6.74 -7.75
C THR A 54 13.96 -6.29 -7.70
N LEU A 55 14.55 -6.00 -8.87
CA LEU A 55 15.92 -5.49 -8.98
C LEU A 55 16.01 -3.97 -8.89
N SER A 56 14.87 -3.27 -8.92
CA SER A 56 14.86 -1.80 -8.81
C SER A 56 15.52 -1.36 -7.51
N LYS A 57 16.31 -0.28 -7.58
CA LYS A 57 16.86 0.42 -6.40
C LYS A 57 15.81 0.80 -5.35
N ASN A 58 14.55 0.93 -5.78
CA ASN A 58 13.41 1.27 -4.93
C ASN A 58 12.78 0.03 -4.27
N CYS A 59 13.17 -1.17 -4.67
CA CYS A 59 12.64 -2.43 -4.18
C CYS A 59 13.49 -3.02 -3.05
N PHE A 60 13.26 -2.57 -1.83
CA PHE A 60 13.93 -3.10 -0.65
C PHE A 60 13.02 -3.05 0.58
N ASP A 61 13.30 -3.93 1.52
CA ASP A 61 12.72 -3.87 2.86
C ASP A 61 13.54 -2.92 3.72
N ARG A 62 12.85 -2.04 4.44
CA ARG A 62 13.52 -1.12 5.39
C ARG A 62 13.92 -1.86 6.67
N HIS A 63 13.21 -2.93 7.01
CA HIS A 63 13.53 -3.80 8.14
C HIS A 63 14.24 -5.08 7.71
N SER A 64 14.80 -5.79 8.69
CA SER A 64 15.48 -7.06 8.44
C SER A 64 14.54 -8.11 7.82
N PRO A 65 15.07 -9.06 7.02
CA PRO A 65 14.27 -10.15 6.44
C PRO A 65 13.49 -10.94 7.50
N LYS A 66 14.11 -11.21 8.66
CA LYS A 66 13.45 -11.90 9.79
C LYS A 66 12.24 -11.14 10.33
N PHE A 67 12.31 -9.81 10.35
CA PHE A 67 11.17 -8.99 10.76
C PHE A 67 10.06 -9.06 9.72
N CYS A 68 10.39 -8.92 8.44
CA CYS A 68 9.40 -8.96 7.37
C CYS A 68 8.76 -10.35 7.21
N GLU A 69 9.49 -11.42 7.49
CA GLU A 69 8.96 -12.77 7.58
C GLU A 69 7.94 -12.91 8.72
N LYS A 70 8.26 -12.42 9.93
CA LYS A 70 7.32 -12.41 11.06
C LYS A 70 6.08 -11.55 10.78
N PHE A 71 6.30 -10.40 10.14
CA PHE A 71 5.25 -9.48 9.69
C PHE A 71 4.29 -10.17 8.72
N LEU A 72 4.82 -10.95 7.76
CA LEU A 72 4.03 -11.75 6.82
C LEU A 72 3.24 -12.88 7.52
N LEU A 73 3.87 -13.55 8.49
CA LEU A 73 3.31 -14.72 9.15
C LEU A 73 2.31 -14.39 10.27
N HIS A 74 2.05 -13.10 10.55
CA HIS A 74 1.26 -12.65 11.71
C HIS A 74 1.74 -13.24 13.05
N LYS A 75 3.04 -13.55 13.17
CA LYS A 75 3.59 -14.33 14.29
C LYS A 75 4.04 -13.48 15.49
N ASP A 76 3.75 -12.18 15.49
CA ASP A 76 4.08 -11.31 16.62
C ASP A 76 2.87 -11.11 17.55
N ASN A 77 3.00 -11.65 18.76
CA ASN A 77 2.01 -11.66 19.85
C ASN A 77 1.62 -10.26 20.40
N TRP A 78 2.12 -9.17 19.82
CA TRP A 78 1.93 -7.81 20.32
C TRP A 78 0.94 -6.96 19.51
N ALA A 79 0.54 -7.40 18.31
CA ALA A 79 -0.40 -6.66 17.47
C ALA A 79 -1.77 -7.35 17.49
N THR A 80 -2.73 -6.78 18.23
CA THR A 80 -4.15 -7.18 18.20
C THR A 80 -4.82 -6.91 16.85
N SER A 81 -4.14 -6.22 15.93
CA SER A 81 -4.54 -6.05 14.53
C SER A 81 -3.54 -6.75 13.61
N SER A 82 -4.05 -7.60 12.71
CA SER A 82 -3.27 -8.36 11.74
C SER A 82 -2.61 -7.45 10.71
N TRP A 83 -1.45 -6.89 11.05
CA TRP A 83 -0.62 -6.16 10.08
C TRP A 83 -0.27 -7.09 8.92
N SER A 84 -0.77 -6.78 7.72
CA SER A 84 -0.61 -7.63 6.54
C SER A 84 -0.08 -6.82 5.36
N CYS A 85 0.33 -7.52 4.31
CA CYS A 85 0.66 -6.93 3.01
C CYS A 85 -0.59 -6.48 2.22
N SER A 86 -1.78 -6.56 2.79
CA SER A 86 -3.04 -6.23 2.11
C SER A 86 -3.96 -5.40 3.01
N GLY A 87 -5.15 -5.05 2.51
CA GLY A 87 -6.16 -4.34 3.30
C GLY A 87 -5.74 -2.94 3.76
N GLU A 88 -6.12 -2.58 4.98
CA GLU A 88 -5.96 -1.22 5.52
C GLU A 88 -4.51 -0.88 5.88
N TYR A 89 -3.69 -1.89 6.22
CA TYR A 89 -2.30 -1.72 6.65
C TYR A 89 -1.27 -1.85 5.52
N ALA A 90 -1.73 -2.11 4.29
CA ALA A 90 -0.90 -2.22 3.09
C ALA A 90 0.11 -1.05 2.92
N HIS A 91 -0.28 0.16 3.31
CA HIS A 91 0.57 1.36 3.25
C HIS A 91 1.76 1.32 4.23
N ILE A 92 1.59 0.68 5.39
CA ILE A 92 2.66 0.46 6.37
C ILE A 92 3.59 -0.64 5.85
N ALA A 93 3.01 -1.74 5.37
CA ALA A 93 3.74 -2.82 4.73
C ALA A 93 4.61 -2.29 3.56
N PHE A 94 4.10 -1.36 2.75
CA PHE A 94 4.84 -0.74 1.65
C PHE A 94 6.06 0.07 2.09
N ARG A 95 6.05 0.58 3.32
CA ARG A 95 7.16 1.34 3.89
C ARG A 95 8.20 0.43 4.50
N ILE A 96 7.76 -0.63 5.15
CA ILE A 96 8.59 -1.47 6.00
C ILE A 96 9.12 -2.70 5.26
N CYS A 97 8.24 -3.40 4.55
CA CYS A 97 8.49 -4.71 3.94
C CYS A 97 8.11 -4.73 2.45
N ARG A 98 8.52 -3.70 1.70
CA ARG A 98 8.11 -3.50 0.30
C ARG A 98 8.45 -4.68 -0.61
N LYS A 99 9.66 -5.22 -0.47
CA LYS A 99 10.16 -6.32 -1.28
C LYS A 99 9.52 -7.63 -0.83
N SER A 100 9.51 -7.89 0.48
CA SER A 100 8.88 -9.10 1.05
C SER A 100 7.39 -9.20 0.73
N CYS A 101 6.66 -8.08 0.71
CA CYS A 101 5.25 -8.02 0.30
C CYS A 101 5.02 -7.97 -1.22
N SER A 102 6.07 -8.09 -2.04
CA SER A 102 5.96 -8.08 -3.50
C SER A 102 5.30 -6.83 -4.10
N PHE A 103 5.48 -5.66 -3.50
CA PHE A 103 4.91 -4.40 -4.03
C PHE A 103 5.72 -3.77 -5.17
N CYS A 104 6.87 -4.35 -5.47
CA CYS A 104 7.73 -3.90 -6.56
C CYS A 104 7.37 -4.49 -7.92
N ARG A 105 6.39 -5.41 -7.99
CA ARG A 105 6.03 -6.03 -9.26
C ARG A 105 5.42 -4.99 -10.20
N ARG A 106 5.79 -5.02 -11.48
CA ARG A 106 5.37 -4.01 -12.47
C ARG A 106 3.87 -4.02 -12.76
N ASP A 107 3.25 -5.19 -12.57
CA ASP A 107 1.83 -5.50 -12.72
C ASP A 107 1.03 -5.19 -11.44
N ALA A 108 1.63 -4.60 -10.40
CA ALA A 108 0.94 -4.33 -9.13
C ALA A 108 -0.30 -3.42 -9.27
N TYR A 109 -0.45 -2.72 -10.40
CA TYR A 109 -1.64 -1.92 -10.74
C TYR A 109 -2.44 -2.49 -11.93
N ASP A 110 -1.97 -3.55 -12.59
CA ASP A 110 -2.59 -4.14 -13.77
C ASP A 110 -3.70 -5.11 -13.29
N THR A 111 -4.90 -4.57 -13.09
CA THR A 111 -6.09 -5.33 -12.71
C THR A 111 -6.56 -6.25 -13.83
N ASN A 112 -6.16 -7.52 -13.79
CA ASN A 112 -6.82 -8.59 -14.56
C ASN A 112 -7.21 -9.83 -13.74
N ASP A 113 -6.85 -9.94 -12.46
CA ASP A 113 -6.96 -11.21 -11.72
C ASP A 113 -7.69 -11.15 -10.36
N GLY A 114 -8.50 -10.13 -10.10
CA GLY A 114 -9.36 -10.06 -8.91
C GLY A 114 -8.64 -10.02 -7.54
N THR A 115 -7.31 -10.20 -7.50
CA THR A 115 -6.47 -10.28 -6.31
C THR A 115 -5.23 -9.41 -6.49
N VAL A 116 -5.43 -8.17 -6.91
CA VAL A 116 -4.32 -7.23 -7.16
C VAL A 116 -4.37 -6.10 -6.16
N TYR A 117 -3.30 -6.06 -5.35
CA TYR A 117 -2.92 -5.00 -4.44
C TYR A 117 -3.33 -3.61 -4.94
N LYS A 118 -4.32 -3.01 -4.28
CA LYS A 118 -4.59 -1.58 -4.39
C LYS A 118 -3.91 -0.91 -3.20
N PRO A 119 -2.77 -0.21 -3.36
CA PRO A 119 -2.30 0.69 -2.32
C PRO A 119 -3.37 1.78 -2.12
N LYS A 120 -4.29 1.57 -1.16
CA LYS A 120 -5.14 2.65 -0.65
C LYS A 120 -4.19 3.58 0.14
N ARG A 121 -4.03 4.89 -0.14
CA ARG A 121 -4.74 5.81 -1.06
C ARG A 121 -3.78 6.59 -1.96
N CYS A 122 -3.92 6.35 -3.26
CA CYS A 122 -4.37 7.41 -4.16
C CYS A 122 -5.86 7.18 -4.50
N GLY A 123 -6.76 8.08 -4.10
CA GLY A 123 -8.11 8.18 -4.69
C GLY A 123 -9.24 7.34 -4.07
N SER A 124 -9.19 6.96 -2.78
CA SER A 124 -10.43 6.50 -2.13
C SER A 124 -11.26 7.73 -1.71
N LEU A 125 -12.18 8.14 -2.58
CA LEU A 125 -13.55 8.27 -2.12
C LEU A 125 -13.94 6.88 -1.61
N THR A 126 -14.40 6.79 -0.38
CA THR A 126 -15.01 5.56 0.15
C THR A 126 -16.11 5.12 -0.79
N PRO A 127 -16.08 3.90 -1.38
CA PRO A 127 -17.33 3.29 -1.78
C PRO A 127 -18.06 2.94 -0.47
N ALA A 128 -19.29 3.42 -0.36
CA ALA A 128 -20.23 3.04 0.68
C ALA A 128 -20.25 1.51 0.85
N LYS A 129 -20.25 1.05 2.11
CA LYS A 129 -20.57 -0.32 2.55
C LYS A 129 -20.09 -1.43 1.59
N ILE A 130 -18.88 -1.92 1.83
CA ILE A 130 -18.56 -3.28 1.43
C ILE A 130 -19.34 -4.17 2.41
N LYS A 131 -20.40 -4.82 1.93
CA LYS A 131 -21.01 -5.94 2.65
C LYS A 131 -19.94 -7.02 2.77
N TYR A 132 -19.42 -7.22 3.97
CA TYR A 132 -18.96 -8.54 4.36
C TYR A 132 -20.21 -9.31 4.78
N PHE A 133 -20.30 -10.58 4.38
CA PHE A 133 -21.44 -11.49 4.51
C PHE A 133 -22.55 -11.27 3.48
N ASP A 134 -22.52 -12.07 2.41
CA ASP A 134 -23.78 -12.60 1.87
C ASP A 134 -24.07 -13.86 2.71
N ASP A 135 -25.19 -13.80 3.43
CA ASP A 135 -25.82 -14.77 4.33
C ASP A 135 -25.29 -14.96 5.77
N ASP A 136 -26.00 -14.32 6.71
CA ASP A 136 -25.92 -14.50 8.18
C ASP A 136 -26.22 -15.94 8.67
N LYS A 137 -26.56 -16.87 7.75
CA LYS A 137 -26.93 -18.25 8.10
C LYS A 137 -25.73 -19.19 8.28
N GLU A 138 -24.58 -18.92 7.66
CA GLU A 138 -23.40 -19.80 7.78
C GLU A 138 -22.63 -19.61 9.11
N ILE A 139 -22.77 -18.46 9.77
CA ILE A 139 -22.10 -18.19 11.06
C ILE A 139 -22.79 -18.97 12.19
N GLU A 140 -24.12 -19.06 12.16
CA GLU A 140 -24.91 -19.72 13.21
C GLU A 140 -24.77 -21.26 13.19
N GLU A 141 -24.36 -21.85 12.07
CA GLU A 141 -24.03 -23.29 11.98
C GLU A 141 -22.61 -23.61 12.48
N LEU A 142 -21.66 -22.68 12.35
CA LEU A 142 -20.30 -22.85 12.85
C LEU A 142 -20.21 -22.69 14.37
N GLU A 143 -21.02 -21.83 14.96
CA GLU A 143 -21.08 -21.63 16.42
C GLU A 143 -21.78 -22.78 17.17
N LYS A 144 -22.53 -23.65 16.48
CA LYS A 144 -23.16 -24.84 17.08
C LYS A 144 -22.26 -26.07 17.15
N ASN A 145 -21.09 -26.02 16.54
CA ASN A 145 -20.13 -27.14 16.51
C ASN A 145 -18.87 -26.89 17.37
N PHE A 146 -18.91 -25.90 18.27
CA PHE A 146 -17.91 -25.69 19.32
C PHE A 146 -18.56 -25.55 20.70
#